data_AF-A0A1Y2S6W4-F1
#
_entry.id   AF-A0A1Y2S6W4-F1
#
_cell.length_a   1.000
_cell.length_b   1.000
_cell.length_c   1.000
_cell.angle_alpha   90.00
_cell.angle_beta   90.00
_cell.angle_gamma   90.00
#
_symmetry.space_group_name_H-M   'P 1'
#
loop_
_entity.id
_entity.type
_entity.pdbx_description
1 polymer ?
#
loop_
_entity_poly.entity_id
_entity_poly.type
_entity_poly.pdbx_seq_one_letter_code
_entity_poly.pdbx_strand_id
1 'polypeptide(L)'
;MDVTVNIKKNKLSIDEIVSCVSDEVQHMDKTKPVAPDEMKSIIIKLFKNFSSNKVKKTAQEKQQVSSLWSFKDKDSFARKRVKDRSVSFEFNRLPKDFQEELERMIQVLMRKHFYLNE
;
A
#
# COMPACT_ATOMS: atom_id res chain seq x y z
N MET A 1 -19.90 21.57 -2.77
CA MET A 1 -19.88 20.97 -1.41
C MET A 1 -18.62 21.42 -0.71
N ASP A 2 -18.73 21.86 0.53
CA ASP A 2 -17.66 22.45 1.33
C ASP A 2 -16.74 21.35 1.89
N VAL A 3 -15.43 21.49 1.66
CA VAL A 3 -14.39 20.56 2.10
C VAL A 3 -14.39 20.42 3.63
N THR A 4 -14.65 21.50 4.36
CA THR A 4 -14.67 21.49 5.83
C THR A 4 -15.89 20.76 6.40
N VAL A 5 -17.03 20.85 5.71
CA VAL A 5 -18.25 20.11 6.06
C VAL A 5 -18.03 18.62 5.87
N ASN A 6 -17.38 18.23 4.77
CA ASN A 6 -17.05 16.83 4.51
C ASN A 6 -16.01 16.27 5.51
N ILE A 7 -15.00 17.04 5.88
CA ILE A 7 -14.00 16.64 6.91
C ILE A 7 -14.68 16.38 8.25
N LYS A 8 -15.53 17.32 8.71
CA LYS A 8 -16.27 17.20 9.97
C LYS A 8 -17.26 16.04 9.94
N LYS A 9 -18.02 15.90 8.84
CA LYS A 9 -18.99 14.81 8.64
C LYS A 9 -18.31 13.43 8.63
N ASN A 10 -17.11 13.35 8.06
CA ASN A 10 -16.37 12.10 7.87
C ASN A 10 -15.38 11.79 9.00
N LYS A 11 -15.35 12.58 10.09
CA LYS A 11 -14.39 12.46 11.22
C LYS A 11 -12.93 12.35 10.77
N LEU A 12 -12.58 13.03 9.69
CA LEU A 12 -11.22 12.98 9.15
C LEU A 12 -10.33 13.97 9.90
N SER A 13 -9.07 13.62 10.11
CA SER A 13 -8.08 14.59 10.59
C SER A 13 -7.67 15.52 9.44
N ILE A 14 -7.68 16.83 9.71
CA ILE A 14 -7.19 17.84 8.76
C ILE A 14 -5.72 17.56 8.44
N ASP A 15 -4.93 17.20 9.45
CA ASP A 15 -3.49 16.93 9.30
C ASP A 15 -3.23 15.73 8.38
N GLU A 16 -4.05 14.69 8.46
CA GLU A 16 -3.93 13.52 7.57
C GLU A 16 -4.23 13.89 6.11
N ILE A 17 -5.23 14.75 5.89
CA ILE A 17 -5.58 15.19 4.53
C ILE A 17 -4.48 16.09 3.98
N VAL A 18 -3.94 17.00 4.79
CA VAL A 18 -2.81 17.87 4.40
C VAL A 18 -1.59 17.02 4.05
N SER A 19 -1.29 15.98 4.83
CA SER A 19 -0.20 15.03 4.52
C SER A 19 -0.42 14.34 3.18
N CYS A 20 -1.60 13.75 2.94
CA CYS A 20 -1.91 13.06 1.68
C CYS A 20 -1.82 13.98 0.46
N VAL A 21 -2.33 15.22 0.55
CA VAL A 21 -2.24 16.20 -0.55
C VAL A 21 -0.79 16.60 -0.80
N SER A 22 -0.01 16.80 0.26
CA SER A 22 1.41 17.17 0.16
C SER A 22 2.23 16.06 -0.49
N ASP A 23 2.00 14.80 -0.10
CA ASP A 23 2.65 13.64 -0.69
C ASP A 23 2.33 13.56 -2.19
N GLU A 24 1.05 13.65 -2.57
CA GLU A 24 0.65 13.57 -3.98
C GLU A 24 1.28 14.69 -4.81
N VAL A 25 1.33 15.92 -4.28
CA VAL A 25 1.99 17.07 -4.92
C VAL A 25 3.49 16.86 -5.07
N GLN A 26 4.17 16.23 -4.11
CA GLN A 26 5.60 15.93 -4.19
C GLN A 26 5.95 14.86 -5.23
N HIS A 27 5.04 13.91 -5.46
CA HIS A 27 5.18 12.83 -6.43
C HIS A 27 4.69 13.19 -7.84
N MET A 28 4.15 14.40 -8.04
CA MET A 28 3.82 14.88 -9.38
C MET A 28 5.07 14.92 -10.25
N ASP A 29 4.88 14.56 -11.52
CA ASP A 29 5.93 14.59 -12.52
C ASP A 29 6.44 16.02 -12.74
N LYS A 30 7.57 16.33 -12.08
CA LYS A 30 8.23 17.65 -12.14
C LYS A 30 8.78 17.97 -13.53
N THR A 31 8.78 17.01 -14.47
CA THR A 31 9.22 17.22 -15.85
C THR A 31 8.16 17.89 -16.72
N LYS A 32 6.90 17.95 -16.25
CA LYS A 32 5.83 18.72 -16.90
C LYS A 32 5.66 20.08 -16.22
N PRO A 33 5.91 21.19 -16.92
CA PRO A 33 5.59 22.51 -16.40
C PRO A 33 4.08 22.64 -16.29
N VAL A 34 3.57 22.73 -15.06
CA VAL A 34 2.16 22.99 -14.76
C VAL A 34 1.99 24.48 -14.53
N ALA A 35 1.02 25.10 -15.19
CA ALA A 35 0.72 26.51 -14.96
C ALA A 35 0.25 26.75 -13.51
N PRO A 36 0.57 27.88 -12.88
CA PRO A 36 0.19 28.15 -11.47
C PRO A 36 -1.32 27.97 -11.18
N ASP A 37 -2.18 28.38 -12.12
CA ASP A 37 -3.64 28.24 -11.99
C ASP A 37 -4.12 26.80 -12.13
N GLU A 38 -3.43 26.01 -12.95
CA GLU A 38 -3.69 24.59 -13.09
C GLU A 38 -3.24 23.83 -11.84
N MET A 39 -2.09 24.20 -11.27
CA MET A 39 -1.61 23.64 -9.99
C MET A 39 -2.60 23.92 -8.85
N LYS A 40 -3.11 25.15 -8.76
CA LYS A 40 -4.15 25.51 -7.79
C LYS A 40 -5.41 24.67 -7.99
N SER A 41 -5.82 24.48 -9.24
CA SER A 41 -6.99 23.65 -9.58
C SER A 41 -6.78 22.18 -9.22
N ILE A 42 -5.58 21.65 -9.42
CA ILE A 42 -5.19 20.28 -9.04
C ILE A 42 -5.24 20.13 -7.51
N ILE A 43 -4.61 21.03 -6.76
CA ILE A 43 -4.61 20.99 -5.29
C ILE A 43 -6.04 21.03 -4.75
N ILE A 44 -6.90 21.91 -5.27
CA ILE A 44 -8.32 21.99 -4.87
C ILE A 44 -9.05 20.67 -5.18
N LYS A 45 -8.79 20.05 -6.33
CA LYS A 45 -9.35 18.74 -6.68
C LYS A 45 -8.86 17.66 -5.72
N LEU A 46 -7.58 17.64 -5.35
CA LEU A 46 -7.03 16.69 -4.38
C LEU A 46 -7.71 16.83 -3.02
N PHE A 47 -7.84 18.04 -2.49
CA PHE A 47 -8.57 18.26 -1.22
C PHE A 47 -10.03 17.80 -1.30
N LYS A 48 -10.73 18.08 -2.40
CA LYS A 48 -12.10 17.60 -2.60
C LYS A 48 -12.16 16.08 -2.66
N ASN A 49 -11.20 15.44 -3.35
CA ASN A 49 -11.13 14.00 -3.48
C ASN A 49 -10.85 13.34 -2.13
N PHE A 50 -9.84 13.78 -1.38
CA PHE A 50 -9.51 13.22 -0.07
C PHE A 50 -10.54 13.52 1.02
N SER A 51 -11.30 14.61 0.89
CA SER A 51 -12.37 14.98 1.82
C SER A 51 -13.70 14.27 1.52
N SER A 52 -14.02 14.03 0.23
CA SER A 52 -15.31 13.46 -0.20
C SER A 52 -15.26 11.95 -0.37
N ASN A 53 -14.15 11.41 -0.86
CA ASN A 53 -13.92 9.98 -0.74
C ASN A 53 -13.63 9.73 0.73
N LYS A 54 -14.18 8.64 1.30
CA LYS A 54 -13.55 8.04 2.47
C LYS A 54 -12.06 8.10 2.19
N VAL A 55 -11.30 8.83 3.00
CA VAL A 55 -9.97 8.35 3.32
C VAL A 55 -10.22 6.87 3.62
N LYS A 56 -9.75 5.98 2.76
CA LYS A 56 -9.73 4.53 3.02
C LYS A 56 -8.76 4.31 4.18
N LYS A 57 -9.12 4.84 5.34
CA LYS A 57 -8.57 4.64 6.66
C LYS A 57 -9.77 4.44 7.58
N THR A 58 -10.50 3.37 7.33
CA THR A 58 -11.19 2.68 8.41
C THR A 58 -10.48 1.33 8.50
N ALA A 59 -9.53 1.20 9.43
CA ALA A 59 -9.02 -0.09 9.88
C ALA A 59 -8.43 -1.04 8.81
N GLN A 60 -8.05 -0.56 7.62
CA GLN A 60 -6.96 -1.16 6.84
C GLN A 60 -5.64 -0.53 7.29
N GLU A 61 -5.47 -0.56 8.60
CA GLU A 61 -4.20 -0.38 9.24
C GLU A 61 -3.28 -1.50 8.73
N LYS A 62 -2.17 -1.06 8.15
CA LYS A 62 -0.88 -1.75 8.14
C LYS A 62 -0.75 -2.98 7.25
N GLN A 63 -1.81 -3.69 6.88
CA GLN A 63 -1.71 -4.97 6.18
C GLN A 63 -1.94 -4.87 4.65
N GLN A 64 -0.87 -4.72 3.87
CA GLN A 64 -0.93 -4.80 2.40
C GLN A 64 -0.83 -6.26 1.95
N VAL A 65 -1.90 -6.79 1.34
CA VAL A 65 -1.92 -8.15 0.76
C VAL A 65 -1.86 -8.04 -0.77
N SER A 66 -0.94 -8.79 -1.38
CA SER A 66 -0.73 -8.87 -2.82
C SER A 66 -0.66 -10.33 -3.26
N SER A 67 -1.31 -10.66 -4.39
CA SER A 67 -1.24 -12.02 -4.94
C SER A 67 0.15 -12.26 -5.53
N LEU A 68 0.78 -13.37 -5.18
CA LEU A 68 1.99 -13.86 -5.84
C LEU A 68 1.65 -14.77 -6.99
N TRP A 69 0.62 -15.60 -6.82
CA TRP A 69 0.14 -16.53 -7.82
C TRP A 69 -1.33 -16.87 -7.59
N SER A 70 -2.07 -17.02 -8.68
CA SER A 70 -3.47 -17.43 -8.67
C SER A 70 -3.58 -18.87 -9.16
N PHE A 71 -4.22 -19.73 -8.37
CA PHE A 71 -4.50 -21.12 -8.75
C PHE A 71 -5.89 -21.23 -9.36
N LYS A 72 -6.15 -22.33 -10.07
CA LYS A 72 -7.50 -22.63 -10.59
C LYS A 72 -8.48 -23.01 -9.47
N ASP A 73 -7.97 -23.66 -8.43
CA ASP A 73 -8.74 -24.00 -7.23
C ASP A 73 -8.95 -22.74 -6.37
N LYS A 74 -10.20 -22.50 -5.99
CA LYS A 74 -10.65 -21.38 -5.16
C LYS A 74 -9.99 -21.36 -3.79
N ASP A 75 -9.64 -22.52 -3.24
CA ASP A 75 -9.02 -22.62 -1.92
C ASP A 75 -7.49 -22.54 -1.98
N SER A 76 -6.89 -22.63 -3.17
CA SER A 76 -5.43 -22.59 -3.32
C SER A 76 -4.97 -21.15 -3.56
N PHE A 77 -4.01 -20.66 -2.77
CA PHE A 77 -3.48 -19.30 -2.94
C PHE A 77 -2.00 -19.20 -2.58
N ALA A 78 -1.33 -18.22 -3.19
CA ALA A 78 -0.01 -17.74 -2.80
C ALA A 78 -0.06 -16.22 -2.76
N ARG A 79 0.23 -15.63 -1.59
CA ARG A 79 0.13 -14.17 -1.40
C ARG A 79 1.23 -13.65 -0.51
N LYS A 80 1.66 -12.42 -0.77
CA LYS A 80 2.54 -11.65 0.10
C LYS A 80 1.68 -10.71 0.93
N ARG A 81 1.93 -10.71 2.24
CA ARG A 81 1.30 -9.85 3.23
C ARG A 81 2.38 -9.02 3.90
N VAL A 82 2.24 -7.71 3.86
CA VAL A 82 3.14 -6.76 4.55
C VAL A 82 2.35 -6.15 5.68
N LYS A 83 2.81 -6.27 6.92
CA LYS A 83 2.24 -5.60 8.10
C LYS A 83 3.33 -4.84 8.84
N ASP A 84 3.28 -3.52 8.83
CA ASP A 84 4.35 -2.65 9.38
C ASP A 84 5.72 -3.00 8.75
N ARG A 85 6.72 -3.38 9.56
CA ARG A 85 8.05 -3.86 9.11
C ARG A 85 8.09 -5.37 8.86
N SER A 86 6.98 -6.08 9.10
CA SER A 86 6.90 -7.52 8.90
C SER A 86 6.42 -7.84 7.49
N VAL A 87 7.07 -8.80 6.85
CA VAL A 87 6.64 -9.38 5.58
C VAL A 87 6.40 -10.86 5.81
N SER A 88 5.25 -11.35 5.36
CA SER A 88 4.86 -12.75 5.40
C SER A 88 4.47 -13.23 4.02
N PHE A 89 4.89 -14.44 3.68
CA PHE A 89 4.47 -15.14 2.47
C PHE A 89 3.52 -16.25 2.90
N GLU A 90 2.27 -16.17 2.47
CA GLU A 90 1.20 -17.07 2.88
C GLU A 90 0.77 -17.93 1.71
N PHE A 91 0.66 -19.23 1.98
CA PHE A 91 0.32 -20.24 1.00
C PHE A 91 -0.78 -21.15 1.56
N ASN A 92 -1.70 -21.62 0.72
CA ASN A 92 -2.71 -22.59 1.12
C ASN A 92 -2.83 -23.71 0.09
N ARG A 93 -3.03 -24.94 0.60
CA ARG A 93 -3.18 -26.19 -0.18
C ARG A 93 -2.08 -26.41 -1.23
N LEU A 94 -0.82 -26.28 -0.83
CA LEU A 94 0.33 -26.59 -1.71
C LEU A 94 0.85 -28.02 -1.52
N PRO A 95 1.36 -28.66 -2.59
CA PRO A 95 2.03 -29.97 -2.49
C PRO A 95 3.21 -29.95 -1.50
N LYS A 96 3.47 -31.09 -0.84
CA LYS A 96 4.55 -31.22 0.15
C LYS A 96 5.93 -30.90 -0.46
N ASP A 97 6.20 -31.43 -1.64
CA ASP A 97 7.48 -31.23 -2.34
C ASP A 97 7.77 -29.74 -2.60
N PHE A 98 6.74 -28.95 -2.92
CA PHE A 98 6.87 -27.50 -3.08
C PHE A 98 7.22 -26.81 -1.75
N GLN A 99 6.65 -27.25 -0.64
CA GLN A 99 6.92 -26.68 0.68
C GLN A 99 8.39 -26.92 1.08
N GLU A 100 8.88 -28.15 0.87
CA GLU A 100 10.27 -28.53 1.15
C GLU A 100 11.27 -27.73 0.28
N GLU A 101 10.96 -27.56 -1.01
CA GLU A 101 11.78 -26.76 -1.90
C GLU A 101 11.78 -25.27 -1.50
N LEU A 102 10.62 -24.72 -1.17
CA LEU A 102 10.49 -23.33 -0.73
C LEU A 102 11.32 -23.07 0.53
N GLU A 103 11.26 -23.97 1.51
CA GLU A 103 12.04 -23.87 2.75
C GLU A 103 13.55 -23.86 2.46
N ARG A 104 14.01 -24.82 1.66
CA ARG A 104 15.42 -24.89 1.24
C ARG A 104 15.88 -23.59 0.58
N MET A 105 15.07 -23.02 -0.31
CA MET A 105 15.40 -21.77 -1.01
C MET A 105 15.44 -20.56 -0.07
N ILE A 106 14.53 -20.49 0.92
CA ILE A 106 14.56 -19.44 1.95
C ILE A 106 15.85 -19.54 2.75
N GLN A 107 16.25 -20.74 3.18
CA GLN A 107 17.50 -20.94 3.92
C GLN A 107 18.74 -20.51 3.10
N VAL A 108 18.79 -20.86 1.82
CA VAL A 108 19.87 -20.42 0.92
C VAL A 108 19.93 -18.90 0.80
N LEU A 109 18.80 -18.23 0.63
CA LEU A 109 18.74 -16.77 0.55
C LEU A 109 19.18 -16.10 1.86
N MET A 110 18.69 -16.61 3.00
CA MET A 110 19.10 -16.08 4.31
C MET A 110 20.60 -16.24 4.52
N ARG A 111 21.15 -17.41 4.17
CA ARG A 111 22.59 -17.65 4.28
C ARG A 111 23.40 -16.67 3.41
N LYS A 112 22.99 -16.49 2.16
CA LYS A 112 23.65 -15.58 1.22
C LYS A 112 23.72 -14.13 1.72
N HIS A 113 22.69 -13.65 2.42
CA HIS A 113 22.58 -12.24 2.81
C HIS A 113 22.99 -11.94 4.25
N PHE A 114 22.92 -12.91 5.15
CA PHE A 114 23.09 -12.67 6.60
C PHE A 114 24.14 -13.56 7.28
N TYR A 115 24.70 -14.56 6.59
CA TYR A 115 25.63 -15.54 7.19
C TYR A 115 27.12 -15.17 7.04
N LEU A 116 27.43 -13.90 6.77
CA LEU A 116 28.81 -13.38 6.68
C LEU A 116 29.23 -12.56 7.91
N ASN A 117 28.43 -12.56 8.99
CA ASN A 117 28.68 -11.76 10.19
C ASN A 117 28.73 -12.60 11.50
N GLU A 118 29.17 -13.85 11.43
CA GLU A 118 29.59 -14.63 12.62
C GLU A 118 31.06 -15.07 12.47
#